data_AF-A0A437UWA2-F1
#
_entry.id   AF-A0A437UWA2-F1
#
_cell.length_a   1.000
_cell.length_b   1.000
_cell.length_c   1.000
_cell.angle_alpha   90.00
_cell.angle_beta   90.00
_cell.angle_gamma   90.00
#
_symmetry.space_group_name_H-M   'P 1'
#
loop_
_entity.id
_entity.type
_entity.pdbx_description
1 polymer ?
#
loop_
_entity_poly.entity_id
_entity_poly.type
_entity_poly.pdbx_seq_one_letter_code
_entity_poly.pdbx_strand_id
1 'polypeptide(L)'
;MGTFGTKICPQCGQELFNDMDRCYGCLYSFENRVSDSPNPLLSLPDIDGGEEAMPAATEGAAGMMLRISTDDAQTTVPVPAGGLTIGRDALCDVVLKSRAVSKRHVRVVPLSSAVIVEDLGSTNPACYKGRDIGEAAVVHVGEGFDICGTTFTVVV
;
A
#
# COMPACT_ATOMS: atom_id res chain seq x y z
N MET A 1 -39.64 -3.00 20.35
CA MET A 1 -38.91 -3.82 19.37
C MET A 1 -37.81 -2.95 18.75
N GLY A 2 -36.54 -3.25 19.00
CA GLY A 2 -35.43 -2.49 18.43
C GLY A 2 -35.22 -2.86 16.97
N THR A 3 -35.31 -1.89 16.07
CA THR A 3 -34.94 -2.04 14.66
C THR A 3 -33.42 -2.07 14.55
N PHE A 4 -32.83 -3.25 14.37
CA PHE A 4 -31.40 -3.39 14.10
C PHE A 4 -31.15 -2.90 12.67
N GLY A 5 -30.72 -1.64 12.53
CA GLY A 5 -30.27 -1.11 11.24
C GLY A 5 -29.00 -1.82 10.79
N THR A 6 -28.88 -2.08 9.50
CA THR A 6 -27.66 -2.58 8.85
C THR A 6 -27.06 -1.48 7.99
N LYS A 7 -25.73 -1.54 7.79
CA LYS A 7 -24.96 -0.67 6.91
C LYS A 7 -24.08 -1.52 6.01
N ILE A 8 -23.81 -1.05 4.80
CA ILE A 8 -22.94 -1.74 3.85
C ILE A 8 -21.55 -1.11 3.94
N CYS A 9 -20.52 -1.95 4.09
CA CYS A 9 -19.14 -1.48 4.04
C CYS A 9 -18.82 -0.91 2.66
N PRO A 10 -18.39 0.36 2.53
CA PRO A 10 -18.08 0.96 1.23
C PRO A 10 -16.84 0.35 0.58
N GLN A 11 -16.00 -0.34 1.36
CA GLN A 11 -14.74 -0.90 0.88
C GLN A 11 -14.88 -2.31 0.29
N CYS A 12 -15.78 -3.14 0.81
CA CYS A 12 -15.94 -4.53 0.38
C CYS A 12 -17.39 -4.93 0.02
N GLY A 13 -18.38 -4.07 0.25
CA GLY A 13 -19.79 -4.36 -0.04
C GLY A 13 -20.47 -5.30 0.96
N GLN A 14 -19.81 -5.67 2.05
CA GLN A 14 -20.38 -6.57 3.05
C GLN A 14 -21.42 -5.84 3.91
N GLU A 15 -22.55 -6.50 4.19
CA GLU A 15 -23.57 -6.01 5.11
C GLU A 15 -23.14 -6.25 6.57
N LEU A 16 -23.17 -5.19 7.38
CA LEU A 16 -22.82 -5.21 8.80
C LEU A 16 -23.91 -4.56 9.62
N PHE A 17 -23.96 -4.88 10.92
CA PHE A 17 -24.82 -4.15 11.84
C PHE A 17 -24.34 -2.71 12.00
N ASN A 18 -25.28 -1.78 12.14
CA ASN A 18 -24.97 -0.35 12.18
C ASN A 18 -24.05 0.05 13.34
N ASP A 19 -24.10 -0.72 14.44
CA ASP A 19 -23.30 -0.54 15.67
C ASP A 19 -21.83 -1.00 15.52
N MET A 20 -21.45 -1.65 14.41
CA MET A 20 -20.08 -2.14 14.22
C MET A 20 -19.12 -1.02 13.81
N ASP A 21 -18.10 -0.75 14.62
CA ASP A 21 -17.07 0.28 14.36
C ASP A 21 -16.02 -0.15 13.34
N ARG A 22 -15.91 -1.44 13.04
CA ARG A 22 -15.00 -1.99 12.03
C ARG A 22 -15.64 -3.07 11.19
N CYS A 23 -15.27 -3.12 9.91
CA CYS A 23 -15.68 -4.19 9.03
C CYS A 23 -14.80 -5.42 9.22
N TYR A 24 -15.31 -6.50 9.81
CA TYR A 24 -14.51 -7.72 10.04
C TYR A 24 -14.07 -8.47 8.77
N GLY A 25 -14.63 -8.14 7.59
CA GLY A 25 -14.21 -8.72 6.31
C GLY A 25 -13.06 -7.99 5.61
N CYS A 26 -12.84 -6.70 5.91
CA CYS A 26 -11.79 -5.90 5.25
C CYS A 26 -11.08 -4.89 6.18
N LEU A 27 -11.35 -4.99 7.49
CA LEU A 27 -10.87 -4.12 8.57
C LEU A 27 -11.10 -2.61 8.39
N TYR A 28 -11.99 -2.20 7.47
CA TYR A 28 -12.38 -0.79 7.30
C TYR A 28 -12.97 -0.23 8.61
N SER A 29 -12.40 0.86 9.13
CA SER A 29 -12.86 1.52 10.35
C SER A 29 -13.87 2.62 10.03
N PHE A 30 -15.04 2.57 10.68
CA PHE A 30 -16.11 3.56 10.55
C PHE A 30 -15.93 4.76 11.49
N GLU A 31 -14.94 4.70 12.37
CA GLU A 31 -14.53 5.75 13.30
C GLU A 31 -13.81 6.89 12.55
N ASN A 32 -14.53 7.80 11.89
CA ASN A 32 -13.95 9.07 11.46
C ASN A 32 -14.93 10.24 11.55
N ARG A 33 -15.56 10.42 12.72
CA ARG A 33 -16.49 11.55 12.93
C ARG A 33 -16.45 12.28 14.28
N VAL A 34 -15.32 12.28 14.98
CA VAL A 34 -15.10 13.30 16.03
C VAL A 34 -13.75 13.96 15.83
N SER A 35 -13.81 15.15 15.22
CA SER A 35 -12.81 16.20 15.38
C SER A 35 -12.84 16.66 16.83
N ASP A 36 -11.72 16.60 17.53
CA ASP A 36 -11.45 17.53 18.63
C ASP A 36 -9.95 17.87 18.69
N SER A 37 -9.57 18.85 17.87
CA SER A 37 -8.80 20.00 18.34
C SER A 37 -8.72 21.03 17.20
N PRO A 38 -8.99 22.32 17.47
CA PRO A 38 -8.93 23.35 16.45
C PRO A 38 -7.46 23.69 16.19
N ASN A 39 -7.01 23.56 14.94
CA ASN A 39 -5.79 24.25 14.51
C ASN A 39 -6.21 25.50 13.71
N PRO A 40 -6.15 26.71 14.28
CA PRO A 40 -6.70 27.90 13.66
C PRO A 40 -5.65 28.64 12.84
N LEU A 41 -4.94 28.00 11.92
CA LEU A 41 -4.10 28.71 10.95
C LEU A 41 -3.95 27.93 9.65
N LEU A 42 -4.74 28.34 8.65
CA LEU A 42 -4.38 28.64 7.25
C LEU A 42 -5.51 28.26 6.29
N SER A 43 -6.41 29.22 6.09
CA SER A 43 -7.25 29.32 4.91
C SER A 43 -6.37 29.50 3.68
N LEU A 44 -6.55 28.67 2.67
CA LEU A 44 -6.15 28.97 1.29
C LEU A 44 -7.34 28.67 0.36
N PRO A 45 -7.58 29.52 -0.65
CA PRO A 45 -8.82 29.55 -1.44
C PRO A 45 -8.89 28.47 -2.53
N ASP A 46 -10.12 28.23 -2.96
CA ASP A 46 -10.55 27.30 -4.00
C ASP A 46 -9.78 27.48 -5.32
N ILE A 47 -9.12 26.41 -5.78
CA ILE A 47 -8.55 26.32 -7.12
C ILE A 47 -9.34 25.24 -7.86
N ASP A 48 -10.23 25.71 -8.73
CA ASP A 48 -10.88 24.95 -9.80
C ASP A 48 -9.82 24.61 -10.86
N GLY A 49 -9.67 23.34 -11.21
CA GLY A 49 -8.90 22.95 -12.38
C GLY A 49 -8.16 21.61 -12.29
N GLY A 50 -8.49 20.74 -13.24
CA GLY A 50 -7.44 20.04 -14.00
C GLY A 50 -6.97 18.71 -13.44
N GLU A 51 -7.30 17.66 -14.19
CA GLU A 51 -6.40 16.54 -14.42
C GLU A 51 -4.95 17.04 -14.51
N GLU A 52 -4.05 16.50 -13.69
CA GLU A 52 -2.64 16.43 -14.05
C GLU A 52 -1.98 15.31 -13.24
N ALA A 53 -1.94 14.15 -13.90
CA ALA A 53 -0.82 13.27 -13.74
C ALA A 53 0.49 14.03 -14.06
N MET A 54 1.57 13.53 -13.46
CA MET A 54 2.98 13.77 -13.81
C MET A 54 3.60 15.06 -13.24
N PRO A 55 4.94 15.23 -13.28
CA PRO A 55 6.07 14.29 -13.40
C PRO A 55 6.98 14.44 -12.13
N ALA A 56 8.04 13.69 -11.87
CA ALA A 56 9.29 13.70 -12.61
C ALA A 56 10.27 12.73 -11.94
N ALA A 57 10.92 11.94 -12.79
CA ALA A 57 12.21 11.36 -12.48
C ALA A 57 13.24 12.47 -12.21
N THR A 58 14.06 12.29 -11.18
CA THR A 58 15.42 12.84 -11.14
C THR A 58 16.31 11.81 -10.45
N GLU A 59 16.96 11.03 -11.31
CA GLU A 59 18.36 10.58 -11.25
C GLU A 59 18.94 10.18 -9.89
N GLY A 60 19.03 8.86 -9.65
CA GLY A 60 19.82 8.33 -8.53
C GLY A 60 19.63 6.88 -8.12
N ALA A 61 19.23 5.95 -9.00
CA ALA A 61 19.30 4.51 -8.72
C ALA A 61 19.62 3.74 -10.01
N ALA A 62 20.82 3.95 -10.56
CA ALA A 62 21.23 3.27 -11.77
C ALA A 62 21.31 1.75 -11.53
N GLY A 63 20.34 1.02 -12.07
CA GLY A 63 20.35 -0.44 -12.19
C GLY A 63 19.45 -1.20 -11.22
N MET A 64 18.81 -0.57 -10.22
CA MET A 64 18.04 -1.35 -9.26
C MET A 64 16.77 -1.94 -9.89
N MET A 65 16.65 -3.25 -9.79
CA MET A 65 15.55 -4.04 -10.33
C MET A 65 14.90 -4.85 -9.21
N LEU A 66 13.60 -5.10 -9.35
CA LEU A 66 12.83 -5.92 -8.44
C LEU A 66 12.32 -7.14 -9.20
N ARG A 67 12.81 -8.31 -8.83
CA ARG A 67 12.36 -9.59 -9.38
C ARG A 67 11.17 -10.09 -8.58
N ILE A 68 10.04 -10.23 -9.24
CA ILE A 68 8.76 -10.65 -8.70
C ILE A 68 8.57 -12.11 -9.07
N SER A 69 8.43 -12.98 -8.07
CA SER A 69 8.22 -14.42 -8.25
C SER A 69 6.87 -14.80 -7.64
N THR A 70 5.97 -15.32 -8.47
CA THR A 70 4.71 -15.94 -8.08
C THR A 70 4.77 -17.43 -8.37
N ASP A 71 3.76 -18.20 -7.93
CA ASP A 71 3.68 -19.65 -8.21
C ASP A 71 3.66 -19.99 -9.72
N ASP A 72 3.19 -19.08 -10.56
CA ASP A 72 2.96 -19.30 -12.00
C ASP A 72 3.97 -18.57 -12.90
N ALA A 73 4.55 -17.47 -12.42
CA ALA A 73 5.39 -16.61 -13.25
C ALA A 73 6.51 -15.91 -12.46
N GLN A 74 7.57 -15.54 -13.19
CA GLN A 74 8.61 -14.66 -12.68
C GLN A 74 8.80 -13.50 -13.66
N THR A 75 8.84 -12.28 -13.14
CA THR A 75 9.08 -11.07 -13.93
C THR A 75 10.03 -10.13 -13.19
N THR A 76 10.68 -9.23 -13.90
CA THR A 76 11.60 -8.25 -13.30
C THR A 76 11.18 -6.87 -13.75
N VAL A 77 11.04 -5.95 -12.79
CA VAL A 77 10.67 -4.56 -13.05
C VAL A 77 11.76 -3.62 -12.57
N PRO A 78 12.05 -2.51 -13.28
CA PRO A 78 12.97 -1.50 -12.79
C PRO A 78 12.37 -0.75 -11.60
N VAL A 79 13.20 -0.41 -10.62
CA VAL A 79 12.82 0.41 -9.48
C VAL A 79 13.18 1.88 -9.77
N PRO A 80 12.21 2.77 -10.03
CA PRO A 80 12.50 4.17 -10.29
C PRO A 80 12.95 4.89 -9.01
N ALA A 81 13.72 5.97 -9.15
CA ALA A 81 14.24 6.75 -8.02
C ALA A 81 13.13 7.34 -7.12
N GLY A 82 11.93 7.60 -7.67
CA GLY A 82 10.76 8.03 -6.90
C GLY A 82 10.10 6.94 -6.03
N GLY A 83 10.61 5.71 -6.15
CA GLY A 83 10.02 4.51 -5.58
C GLY A 83 8.89 3.95 -6.43
N LEU A 84 8.51 2.70 -6.14
CA LEU A 84 7.35 2.04 -6.70
C LEU A 84 6.32 1.75 -5.61
N THR A 85 5.05 1.68 -6.00
CA THR A 85 3.97 1.20 -5.14
C THR A 85 3.54 -0.18 -5.58
N ILE A 86 3.41 -1.10 -4.61
CA ILE A 86 2.93 -2.45 -4.83
C ILE A 86 1.60 -2.60 -4.12
N GLY A 87 0.61 -3.17 -4.81
CA GLY A 87 -0.71 -3.37 -4.24
C GLY A 87 -1.66 -4.04 -5.21
N ARG A 88 -2.91 -4.21 -4.80
CA ARG A 88 -3.97 -4.80 -5.65
C ARG A 88 -4.65 -3.78 -6.56
N ASP A 89 -4.52 -2.49 -6.24
CA ASP A 89 -5.15 -1.44 -7.03
C ASP A 89 -4.47 -1.29 -8.40
N ALA A 90 -5.25 -0.96 -9.43
CA ALA A 90 -4.72 -0.76 -10.78
C ALA A 90 -3.86 0.50 -10.90
N LEU A 91 -3.96 1.41 -9.92
CA LEU A 91 -3.14 2.61 -9.83
C LEU A 91 -1.73 2.36 -9.26
N CYS A 92 -1.43 1.13 -8.80
CA CYS A 92 -0.09 0.77 -8.33
C CYS A 92 0.84 0.43 -9.49
N ASP A 93 2.13 0.72 -9.35
CA ASP A 93 3.16 0.38 -10.35
C ASP A 93 3.26 -1.14 -10.54
N VAL A 94 3.15 -1.89 -9.44
CA VAL A 94 3.07 -3.36 -9.46
C VAL A 94 1.74 -3.80 -8.90
N VAL A 95 0.93 -4.39 -9.77
CA VAL A 95 -0.43 -4.84 -9.43
C VAL A 95 -0.46 -6.33 -9.12
N LEU A 96 -0.71 -6.68 -7.87
CA LEU A 96 -0.94 -8.05 -7.42
C LEU A 96 -2.43 -8.38 -7.39
N LYS A 97 -2.87 -9.35 -8.20
CA LYS A 97 -4.29 -9.73 -8.32
C LYS A 97 -4.86 -10.49 -7.11
N SER A 98 -4.05 -10.77 -6.09
CA SER A 98 -4.46 -11.54 -4.91
C SER A 98 -5.34 -10.72 -3.97
N ARG A 99 -6.47 -11.29 -3.52
CA ARG A 99 -7.38 -10.63 -2.55
C ARG A 99 -6.74 -10.40 -1.18
N ALA A 100 -5.71 -11.17 -0.84
CA ALA A 100 -4.96 -11.00 0.40
C ALA A 100 -4.09 -9.73 0.41
N VAL A 101 -3.92 -9.08 -0.75
CA VAL A 101 -3.13 -7.85 -0.89
C VAL A 101 -4.04 -6.62 -0.81
N SER A 102 -3.71 -5.70 0.09
CA SER A 102 -4.30 -4.36 0.16
C SER A 102 -4.21 -3.59 -1.16
N LYS A 103 -5.13 -2.64 -1.38
CA LYS A 103 -5.15 -1.77 -2.57
C LYS A 103 -3.80 -1.08 -2.79
N ARG A 104 -3.29 -0.43 -1.74
CA ARG A 104 -1.92 0.06 -1.63
C ARG A 104 -1.31 -0.69 -0.45
N HIS A 105 -0.35 -1.57 -0.72
CA HIS A 105 0.17 -2.50 0.28
C HIS A 105 1.48 -1.96 0.83
N VAL A 106 2.50 -1.91 -0.02
CA VAL A 106 3.82 -1.40 0.34
C VAL A 106 4.31 -0.42 -0.71
N ARG A 107 5.13 0.51 -0.24
CA ARG A 107 5.94 1.38 -1.08
C ARG A 107 7.39 0.92 -0.99
N VAL A 108 8.06 0.84 -2.13
CA VAL A 108 9.46 0.44 -2.20
C VAL A 108 10.26 1.61 -2.75
N VAL A 109 11.24 2.10 -2.00
CA VAL A 109 12.09 3.23 -2.40
C VAL A 109 13.52 2.73 -2.57
N PRO A 110 14.18 2.95 -3.72
CA PRO A 110 15.55 2.51 -3.92
C PRO A 110 16.52 3.36 -3.09
N LEU A 111 17.54 2.70 -2.55
CA LEU A 111 18.74 3.30 -1.96
C LEU A 111 19.97 2.90 -2.80
N SER A 112 21.13 3.41 -2.43
CA SER A 112 22.40 3.13 -3.12
C SER A 112 22.82 1.64 -3.14
N SER A 113 22.38 0.82 -2.17
CA SER A 113 22.70 -0.63 -2.13
C SER A 113 21.62 -1.47 -1.44
N ALA A 114 20.40 -0.94 -1.35
CA ALA A 114 19.25 -1.57 -0.71
C ALA A 114 17.96 -0.94 -1.23
N VAL A 115 16.81 -1.46 -0.82
CA VAL A 115 15.52 -0.77 -0.91
C VAL A 115 14.95 -0.59 0.49
N ILE A 116 14.19 0.47 0.68
CA ILE A 116 13.29 0.61 1.82
C ILE A 116 11.95 0.07 1.38
N VAL A 117 11.38 -0.86 2.15
CA VAL A 117 10.02 -1.35 2.00
C VAL A 117 9.19 -0.78 3.14
N GLU A 118 8.25 0.10 2.82
CA GLU A 118 7.36 0.77 3.77
C GLU A 118 5.96 0.16 3.66
N ASP A 119 5.39 -0.32 4.77
CA ASP A 119 4.01 -0.78 4.80
C ASP A 119 3.05 0.41 4.91
N LEU A 120 2.06 0.48 4.00
CA LEU A 120 1.09 1.56 3.93
C LEU A 120 -0.18 1.29 4.75
N GLY A 121 -0.09 0.42 5.76
CA GLY A 121 -1.22 -0.01 6.58
C GLY A 121 -1.94 -1.21 5.97
N SER A 122 -1.17 -2.19 5.53
CA SER A 122 -1.68 -3.41 4.91
C SER A 122 -2.54 -4.23 5.89
N THR A 123 -3.55 -4.93 5.34
CA THR A 123 -4.37 -5.85 6.15
C THR A 123 -3.59 -7.07 6.59
N ASN A 124 -2.75 -7.58 5.69
CA ASN A 124 -1.79 -8.65 5.97
C ASN A 124 -0.40 -8.02 5.88
N PRO A 125 0.46 -8.18 6.90
CA PRO A 125 1.77 -7.56 6.88
C PRO A 125 2.63 -8.16 5.77
N ALA A 126 3.52 -7.33 5.22
CA ALA A 126 4.62 -7.84 4.42
C ALA A 126 5.67 -8.48 5.34
N CYS A 127 6.29 -9.55 4.87
CA CYS A 127 7.25 -10.33 5.63
C CYS A 127 8.64 -10.17 5.04
N TYR A 128 9.65 -9.98 5.88
CA TYR A 128 11.04 -9.98 5.51
C TYR A 128 11.80 -10.99 6.38
N LYS A 129 12.48 -11.96 5.74
CA LYS A 129 13.17 -13.06 6.44
C LYS A 129 12.28 -13.80 7.45
N GLY A 130 11.01 -13.98 7.10
CA GLY A 130 10.01 -14.67 7.95
C GLY A 130 9.52 -13.86 9.16
N ARG A 131 9.75 -12.54 9.18
CA ARG A 131 9.24 -11.62 10.21
C ARG A 131 8.46 -10.48 9.57
N ASP A 132 7.42 -9.99 10.24
CA ASP A 132 6.65 -8.85 9.78
C ASP A 132 7.54 -7.59 9.76
N ILE A 133 7.44 -6.79 8.68
CA ILE A 133 8.26 -5.57 8.53
C ILE A 133 7.81 -4.41 9.44
N GLY A 134 6.60 -4.47 9.98
CA GLY A 134 6.02 -3.37 10.76
C GLY A 134 5.76 -2.15 9.90
N GLU A 135 6.36 -1.00 10.24
CA GLU A 135 6.22 0.24 9.46
C GLU A 135 7.16 0.28 8.24
N ALA A 136 8.42 -0.13 8.42
CA ALA A 136 9.41 -0.13 7.35
C ALA A 136 10.56 -1.10 7.62
N ALA A 137 11.10 -1.68 6.54
CA ALA A 137 12.29 -2.53 6.57
C ALA A 137 13.26 -2.19 5.43
N VAL A 138 14.56 -2.31 5.70
CA VAL A 138 15.61 -2.18 4.69
C VAL A 138 15.99 -3.55 4.17
N VAL A 139 15.86 -3.75 2.86
CA VAL A 139 16.16 -5.01 2.16
C VAL A 139 17.35 -4.79 1.23
N HIS A 140 18.43 -5.52 1.46
CA HIS A 140 19.64 -5.37 0.64
C HIS A 140 19.51 -6.08 -0.71
N VAL A 141 20.36 -5.67 -1.66
CA VAL A 141 20.50 -6.37 -2.95
C VAL A 141 20.84 -7.84 -2.71
N GLY A 142 20.17 -8.74 -3.44
CA GLY A 142 20.27 -10.19 -3.28
C GLY A 142 19.30 -10.77 -2.24
N GLU A 143 18.66 -9.93 -1.44
CA GLU A 143 17.67 -10.35 -0.45
C GLU A 143 16.25 -10.14 -0.97
N GLY A 144 15.29 -10.79 -0.33
CA GLY A 144 13.89 -10.69 -0.71
C GLY A 144 12.94 -10.59 0.46
N PHE A 145 11.77 -10.09 0.15
CA PHE A 145 10.64 -9.94 1.05
C PHE A 145 9.38 -10.50 0.38
N ASP A 146 8.39 -10.85 1.19
CA ASP A 146 7.19 -11.54 0.77
C ASP A 146 5.96 -10.68 1.04
N ILE A 147 5.05 -10.67 0.09
CA ILE A 147 3.73 -10.06 0.21
C ILE A 147 2.69 -11.13 -0.10
N CYS A 148 2.02 -11.65 0.93
CA CYS A 148 0.88 -12.56 0.80
C CYS A 148 1.10 -13.72 -0.19
N GLY A 149 2.30 -14.32 -0.18
CA GLY A 149 2.69 -15.43 -1.08
C GLY A 149 3.38 -15.02 -2.38
N THR A 150 3.58 -13.72 -2.64
CA THR A 150 4.44 -13.24 -3.74
C THR A 150 5.79 -12.81 -3.19
N THR A 151 6.86 -13.37 -3.72
CA THR A 151 8.24 -13.05 -3.29
C THR A 151 8.85 -12.00 -4.20
N PHE A 152 9.44 -10.98 -3.59
CA PHE A 152 10.15 -9.89 -4.26
C PHE A 152 11.62 -9.98 -3.90
N THR A 153 12.51 -10.07 -4.89
CA THR A 153 13.96 -10.08 -4.69
C THR A 153 14.57 -8.83 -5.28
N VAL A 154 15.42 -8.15 -4.50
CA VAL A 154 16.15 -6.97 -4.97
C VAL A 154 17.35 -7.44 -5.80
N VAL A 155 17.44 -6.97 -7.05
CA VAL A 155 18.54 -7.28 -7.97
C VAL A 155 19.07 -5.98 -8.61
N VAL A 156 20.23 -6.04 -9.25
CA VAL A 156 20.89 -4.93 -9.96
C VAL A 156 21.21 -5.31 -11.40
#